data_AF-A0A927ARF8-F1
#
_entry.id   AF-A0A927ARF8-F1
#
_cell.length_a   1.000
_cell.length_b   1.000
_cell.length_c   1.000
_cell.angle_alpha   90.00
_cell.angle_beta   90.00
_cell.angle_gamma   90.00
#
_symmetry.space_group_name_H-M   'P 1'
#
loop_
_entity.id
_entity.type
_entity.pdbx_description
1 polymer ?
#
loop_
_entity_poly.entity_id
_entity_poly.type
_entity_poly.pdbx_seq_one_letter_code
_entity_poly.pdbx_strand_id
1 'polypeptide(L)'
;MSSLKEQKDSYLAEVKDLGLKVKQLKKLKADKKAKNKQSKSEYEGLSMVKAYTKLGSGDRTIVEEFHILRDNDAAKPLPYVREIYRYYQKSGRVTSSIVRDEGNGLLLHGPYKRYQNGDLVEEGFYYAGMKDGRWEKYDTHFMLTDKMRWLRGVPAESRLVFYDSSHHKIKEIIPVEYGKVKGSYMAFHENGLLAEEGKYDNGVKIGRWTEYYPINPSGRRMRRKLIQHAADRWDSEFESFVLTEWDEKGKVTFERAKEKVVEDDETNN
;
A
#
# COMPACT_ATOMS: atom_id res chain seq x y z
N MET A 1 -7.58 -45.42 41.71
CA MET A 1 -7.83 -44.68 40.46
C MET A 1 -6.50 -44.45 39.79
N SER A 2 -6.28 -45.02 38.60
CA SER A 2 -5.03 -44.81 37.85
C SER A 2 -4.92 -43.34 37.43
N SER A 3 -3.71 -42.79 37.52
CA SER A 3 -3.42 -41.40 37.15
C SER A 3 -3.75 -41.17 35.67
N LEU A 4 -4.24 -39.97 35.32
CA LEU A 4 -4.47 -39.56 33.93
C LEU A 4 -3.24 -39.77 33.04
N LYS A 5 -2.04 -39.74 33.65
CA LYS A 5 -0.76 -39.98 32.98
C LYS A 5 -0.57 -41.45 32.63
N GLU A 6 -0.90 -42.36 33.54
CA GLU A 6 -0.80 -43.81 33.34
C GLU A 6 -1.81 -44.31 32.29
N GLN A 7 -3.02 -43.78 32.29
CA GLN A 7 -4.03 -44.09 31.27
C GLN A 7 -3.61 -43.63 29.88
N LYS A 8 -2.98 -42.44 29.80
CA LYS A 8 -2.42 -41.91 28.55
C LYS A 8 -1.25 -42.76 28.04
N ASP A 9 -0.38 -43.20 28.95
CA ASP A 9 0.80 -43.97 28.60
C ASP A 9 0.44 -45.41 28.18
N SER A 10 -0.59 -46.03 28.76
CA SER A 10 -1.13 -47.33 28.32
C SER A 10 -1.81 -47.24 26.94
N TYR A 11 -2.58 -46.18 26.68
CA TYR A 11 -3.22 -45.95 25.38
C TYR A 11 -2.19 -45.72 24.26
N LEU A 12 -1.10 -44.99 24.55
CA LEU A 12 0.01 -44.80 23.61
C LEU A 12 0.81 -46.08 23.33
N ALA A 13 0.85 -47.03 24.28
CA ALA A 13 1.53 -48.31 24.12
C ALA A 13 0.74 -49.32 23.27
N GLU A 14 -0.59 -49.23 23.22
CA GLU A 14 -1.45 -50.09 22.39
C GLU A 14 -1.52 -49.70 20.91
N VAL A 15 -1.16 -48.46 20.55
CA VAL A 15 -1.24 -48.01 19.15
C VAL A 15 -0.05 -48.53 18.34
N LYS A 16 -0.29 -49.63 17.60
CA LYS A 16 0.65 -50.15 16.58
C LYS A 16 0.94 -49.09 15.50
N ASP A 17 2.24 -48.84 15.32
CA ASP A 17 2.90 -48.05 14.28
C ASP A 17 2.39 -46.61 14.02
N LEU A 18 2.48 -45.79 15.08
CA LEU A 18 2.55 -44.34 14.96
C LEU A 18 3.94 -43.83 14.49
N GLY A 19 4.93 -44.70 14.25
CA GLY A 19 6.33 -44.31 14.03
C GLY A 19 6.53 -43.42 12.80
N LEU A 20 5.83 -43.72 11.71
CA LEU A 20 5.85 -42.90 10.48
C LEU A 20 5.11 -41.56 10.68
N LYS A 21 3.93 -41.58 11.31
CA LYS A 21 3.10 -40.38 11.61
C LYS A 21 3.77 -39.45 12.63
N VAL A 22 4.47 -39.98 13.63
CA VAL A 22 5.21 -39.20 14.64
C VAL A 22 6.46 -38.57 14.03
N LYS A 23 7.18 -39.28 13.15
CA LYS A 23 8.30 -38.69 12.39
C LYS A 23 7.81 -37.58 11.45
N GLN A 24 6.71 -37.80 10.74
CA GLN A 24 6.07 -36.77 9.90
C GLN A 24 5.61 -35.57 10.73
N LEU A 25 4.97 -35.77 11.89
CA LEU A 25 4.54 -34.70 12.78
C LEU A 25 5.73 -33.91 13.36
N LYS A 26 6.81 -34.60 13.76
CA LYS A 26 8.04 -33.96 14.24
C LYS A 26 8.69 -33.14 13.13
N LYS A 27 8.74 -33.67 11.90
CA LYS A 27 9.21 -32.94 10.72
C LYS A 27 8.35 -31.71 10.45
N LEU A 28 7.02 -31.84 10.41
CA LEU A 28 6.09 -30.70 10.26
C LEU A 28 6.27 -29.64 11.35
N LYS A 29 6.48 -30.04 12.61
CA LYS A 29 6.77 -29.12 13.72
C LYS A 29 8.13 -28.43 13.55
N ALA A 30 9.16 -29.16 13.12
CA ALA A 30 10.48 -28.60 12.84
C ALA A 30 10.43 -27.62 11.67
N ASP A 31 9.76 -27.99 10.58
CA ASP A 31 9.54 -27.15 9.40
C ASP A 31 8.74 -25.89 9.78
N LYS A 32 7.70 -26.00 10.61
CA LYS A 32 6.95 -24.84 11.12
C LYS A 32 7.83 -23.94 11.98
N LYS A 33 8.68 -24.50 12.84
CA LYS A 33 9.62 -23.73 13.67
C LYS A 33 10.69 -23.04 12.81
N ALA A 34 11.20 -23.71 11.78
CA ALA A 34 12.15 -23.14 10.83
C ALA A 34 11.51 -21.99 10.03
N LYS A 35 10.31 -22.19 9.48
CA LYS A 35 9.53 -21.14 8.81
C LYS A 35 9.25 -19.96 9.72
N ASN A 36 8.87 -20.18 10.98
CA ASN A 36 8.66 -19.11 11.96
C ASN A 36 9.95 -18.37 12.33
N LYS A 37 11.12 -19.03 12.27
CA LYS A 37 12.40 -18.36 12.50
C LYS A 37 12.79 -17.53 11.29
N GLN A 38 12.63 -18.08 10.09
CA GLN A 38 12.87 -17.39 8.82
C GLN A 38 11.97 -16.17 8.69
N SER A 39 10.67 -16.29 9.01
CA SER A 39 9.71 -15.18 8.94
C SER A 39 9.99 -14.04 9.93
N LYS A 40 10.89 -14.22 10.90
CA LYS A 40 11.35 -13.14 11.81
C LYS A 40 12.53 -12.35 11.24
N SER A 41 13.28 -12.93 10.30
CA SER A 41 14.49 -12.34 9.73
C SER A 41 14.37 -12.06 8.23
N GLU A 42 13.33 -12.59 7.59
CA GLU A 42 13.13 -12.54 6.15
C GLU A 42 11.63 -12.45 5.84
N TYR A 43 11.30 -11.72 4.79
CA TYR A 43 9.97 -11.71 4.19
C TYR A 43 10.15 -11.76 2.67
N GLU A 44 9.40 -12.64 1.99
CA GLU A 44 9.43 -12.76 0.53
C GLU A 44 10.85 -12.91 -0.08
N GLY A 45 11.74 -13.66 0.57
CA GLY A 45 13.11 -13.88 0.10
C GLY A 45 14.13 -12.81 0.49
N LEU A 46 13.70 -11.70 1.11
CA LEU A 46 14.57 -10.59 1.45
C LEU A 46 14.73 -10.44 2.96
N SER A 47 15.97 -10.24 3.39
CA SER A 47 16.28 -10.12 4.81
C SER A 47 15.88 -8.76 5.38
N MET A 48 15.45 -8.76 6.64
CA MET A 48 14.90 -7.60 7.31
C MET A 48 15.39 -7.46 8.75
N VAL A 49 15.35 -6.24 9.27
CA VAL A 49 15.78 -5.89 10.62
C VAL A 49 14.64 -5.20 11.34
N LYS A 50 14.31 -5.64 12.56
CA LYS A 50 13.26 -5.00 13.37
C LYS A 50 13.72 -3.61 13.81
N ALA A 51 12.82 -2.65 13.72
CA ALA A 51 12.96 -1.30 14.25
C ALA A 51 11.63 -0.87 14.90
N TYR A 52 11.65 0.24 15.63
CA TYR A 52 10.45 0.86 16.15
C TYR A 52 10.65 2.36 16.31
N THR A 53 9.54 3.08 16.35
CA THR A 53 9.49 4.52 16.66
C THR A 53 8.47 4.76 17.75
N LYS A 54 8.72 5.78 18.57
CA LYS A 54 7.77 6.28 19.56
C LYS A 54 7.72 7.79 19.44
N LEU A 55 6.53 8.33 19.23
CA LEU A 55 6.27 9.74 19.05
C LEU A 55 5.18 10.20 20.03
N GLY A 56 5.26 11.44 20.48
CA GLY A 56 4.30 12.00 21.44
C GLY A 56 4.53 11.55 22.89
N SER A 57 3.61 11.97 23.75
CA SER A 57 3.59 11.67 25.19
C SER A 57 2.14 11.64 25.68
N GLY A 58 1.87 10.92 26.77
CA GLY A 58 0.52 10.77 27.33
C GLY A 58 -0.47 10.17 26.32
N ASP A 59 -1.66 10.77 26.24
CA ASP A 59 -2.78 10.33 25.39
C ASP A 59 -2.63 10.69 23.90
N ARG A 60 -1.43 11.07 23.46
CA ARG A 60 -1.09 11.26 22.04
C ARG A 60 0.12 10.43 21.65
N THR A 61 0.36 9.33 22.36
CA THR A 61 1.51 8.47 22.13
C THR A 61 1.26 7.58 20.92
N ILE A 62 2.12 7.67 19.91
CA ILE A 62 2.11 6.80 18.74
C ILE A 62 3.35 5.91 18.81
N VAL A 63 3.15 4.59 18.74
CA VAL A 63 4.24 3.61 18.66
C VAL A 63 4.09 2.86 17.35
N GLU A 64 5.14 2.82 16.55
CA GLU A 64 5.17 2.00 15.33
C GLU A 64 6.23 0.92 15.51
N GLU A 65 5.84 -0.34 15.44
CA GLU A 65 6.76 -1.47 15.35
C GLU A 65 6.83 -1.94 13.91
N PHE A 66 8.03 -2.03 13.34
CA PHE A 66 8.17 -2.37 11.94
C PHE A 66 9.48 -3.07 11.64
N HIS A 67 9.64 -3.47 10.40
CA HIS A 67 10.88 -4.04 9.89
C HIS A 67 11.34 -3.21 8.71
N ILE A 68 12.65 -3.09 8.57
CA ILE A 68 13.32 -2.42 7.46
C ILE A 68 14.12 -3.43 6.66
N LEU A 69 14.27 -3.18 5.37
CA LEU A 69 15.08 -3.99 4.49
C LEU A 69 16.55 -3.92 4.94
N ARG A 70 17.19 -5.08 5.16
CA ARG A 70 18.57 -5.13 5.68
C ARG A 70 19.57 -4.53 4.71
N ASP A 71 19.40 -4.86 3.43
CA ASP A 71 20.13 -4.26 2.31
C ASP A 71 19.13 -3.42 1.52
N ASN A 72 19.21 -2.11 1.68
CA ASN A 72 18.22 -1.18 1.14
C ASN A 72 18.14 -1.19 -0.40
N ASP A 73 19.18 -1.69 -1.07
CA ASP A 73 19.26 -1.78 -2.53
C ASP A 73 18.83 -3.15 -3.08
N ALA A 74 18.59 -4.14 -2.22
CA ALA A 74 18.21 -5.50 -2.62
C ALA A 74 16.87 -5.56 -3.36
N ALA A 75 16.00 -4.57 -3.17
CA ALA A 75 14.78 -4.41 -3.95
C ALA A 75 14.40 -2.94 -4.06
N LYS A 76 13.91 -2.55 -5.24
CA LYS A 76 13.42 -1.20 -5.50
C LYS A 76 11.89 -1.17 -5.53
N PRO A 77 11.27 -0.10 -5.00
CA PRO A 77 9.85 0.13 -5.19
C PRO A 77 9.51 0.17 -6.69
N LEU A 78 8.30 -0.25 -7.03
CA LEU A 78 7.79 -0.16 -8.39
C LEU A 78 7.64 1.33 -8.78
N PRO A 79 8.08 1.76 -9.98
CA PRO A 79 8.15 3.17 -10.36
C PRO A 79 6.81 3.93 -10.29
N TYR A 80 5.70 3.20 -10.37
CA TYR A 80 4.35 3.75 -10.34
C TYR A 80 3.72 3.82 -8.95
N VAL A 81 4.29 3.16 -7.94
CA VAL A 81 3.78 3.22 -6.57
C VAL A 81 4.19 4.55 -5.95
N ARG A 82 3.19 5.35 -5.55
CA ARG A 82 3.41 6.70 -5.00
C ARG A 82 3.76 6.67 -3.53
N GLU A 83 3.12 5.79 -2.79
CA GLU A 83 3.27 5.69 -1.35
C GLU A 83 4.38 4.70 -1.02
N ILE A 84 5.61 5.22 -0.94
CA ILE A 84 6.79 4.44 -0.61
C ILE A 84 7.19 4.77 0.82
N TYR A 85 6.99 3.84 1.73
CA TYR A 85 7.24 3.99 3.16
C TYR A 85 8.72 3.79 3.48
N ARG A 86 9.30 4.81 4.11
CA ARG A 86 10.71 4.85 4.50
C ARG A 86 10.85 5.23 5.97
N TYR A 87 11.85 4.66 6.63
CA TYR A 87 12.28 5.02 7.97
C TYR A 87 13.53 5.90 7.91
N TYR A 88 13.45 7.07 8.53
CA TYR A 88 14.53 8.05 8.58
C TYR A 88 15.17 8.06 9.97
N GLN A 89 16.28 7.34 10.13
CA GLN A 89 16.96 7.11 11.42
C GLN A 89 17.25 8.40 12.20
N LYS A 90 17.70 9.47 11.52
CA LYS A 90 18.01 10.77 12.18
C LYS A 90 16.78 11.40 12.84
N SER A 91 15.61 11.26 12.21
CA SER A 91 14.37 11.84 12.71
C SER A 91 13.55 10.88 13.58
N GLY A 92 13.85 9.58 13.50
CA GLY A 92 13.04 8.55 14.15
C GLY A 92 11.61 8.48 13.60
N ARG A 93 11.39 8.78 12.32
CA ARG A 93 10.06 8.83 11.69
C ARG A 93 9.93 7.86 10.52
N VAL A 94 8.75 7.26 10.40
CA VAL A 94 8.30 6.56 9.21
C VAL A 94 7.43 7.52 8.40
N THR A 95 7.73 7.70 7.12
CA THR A 95 6.91 8.54 6.24
C THR A 95 6.82 7.92 4.84
N SER A 96 5.71 8.20 4.15
CA SER A 96 5.48 7.85 2.74
C SER A 96 5.54 9.06 1.80
N SER A 97 5.84 10.24 2.34
CA SER A 97 5.86 11.50 1.59
C SER A 97 6.86 11.41 0.44
N ILE A 98 6.49 11.99 -0.72
CA ILE A 98 7.37 12.28 -1.85
C ILE A 98 8.37 13.36 -1.39
N VAL A 99 9.25 13.03 -0.45
CA VAL A 99 10.37 13.89 -0.13
C VAL A 99 11.28 13.81 -1.34
N ARG A 100 11.55 14.96 -1.97
CA ARG A 100 12.49 15.08 -3.09
C ARG A 100 13.89 14.56 -2.76
N ASP A 101 14.16 14.28 -1.48
CA ASP A 101 15.27 13.45 -1.04
C ASP A 101 14.86 11.97 -1.05
N GLU A 102 15.34 11.25 -2.08
CA GLU A 102 15.67 9.82 -1.94
C GLU A 102 16.71 9.58 -0.81
N GLY A 103 17.24 10.65 -0.20
CA GLY A 103 18.27 10.67 0.82
C GLY A 103 17.92 9.86 2.08
N ASN A 104 18.74 8.83 2.32
CA ASN A 104 18.95 8.12 3.59
C ASN A 104 17.76 7.38 4.22
N GLY A 105 16.59 7.36 3.58
CA GLY A 105 15.42 6.63 4.09
C GLY A 105 15.52 5.12 3.83
N LEU A 106 15.43 4.31 4.90
CA LEU A 106 15.46 2.85 4.82
C LEU A 106 14.06 2.31 4.51
N LEU A 107 13.93 1.49 3.47
CA LEU A 107 12.65 0.94 3.02
C LEU A 107 12.05 0.03 4.07
N LEU A 108 10.76 0.22 4.38
CA LEU A 108 10.04 -0.73 5.22
C LEU A 108 9.89 -2.07 4.48
N HIS A 109 10.09 -3.17 5.18
CA HIS A 109 10.00 -4.50 4.61
C HIS A 109 9.70 -5.52 5.71
N GLY A 110 8.60 -6.26 5.56
CA GLY A 110 8.10 -7.21 6.55
C GLY A 110 6.94 -6.68 7.40
N PRO A 111 6.69 -7.29 8.57
CA PRO A 111 5.58 -6.94 9.44
C PRO A 111 5.64 -5.50 9.96
N TYR A 112 4.48 -4.85 10.01
CA TYR A 112 4.24 -3.51 10.55
C TYR A 112 3.04 -3.52 11.50
N LYS A 113 3.15 -2.80 12.62
CA LYS A 113 2.08 -2.53 13.58
C LYS A 113 2.17 -1.10 14.04
N ARG A 114 1.03 -0.44 14.16
CA ARG A 114 0.90 0.90 14.73
C ARG A 114 -0.06 0.89 15.90
N TYR A 115 0.39 1.47 17.00
CA TYR A 115 -0.38 1.65 18.22
C TYR A 115 -0.60 3.14 18.46
N GLN A 116 -1.81 3.50 18.89
CA GLN A 116 -2.13 4.84 19.38
C GLN A 116 -2.61 4.68 20.82
N ASN A 117 -1.94 5.35 21.75
CA ASN A 117 -2.24 5.28 23.20
C ASN A 117 -2.21 3.86 23.79
N GLY A 118 -1.47 2.96 23.15
CA GLY A 118 -1.37 1.55 23.54
C GLY A 118 -2.28 0.61 22.75
N ASP A 119 -3.31 1.15 22.09
CA ASP A 119 -4.26 0.35 21.31
C ASP A 119 -3.75 0.13 19.89
N LEU A 120 -3.85 -1.10 19.41
CA LEU A 120 -3.47 -1.46 18.04
C LEU A 120 -4.49 -0.86 17.07
N VAL A 121 -4.06 0.07 16.21
CA VAL A 121 -4.95 0.74 15.25
C VAL A 121 -4.74 0.26 13.81
N GLU A 122 -3.58 -0.28 13.48
CA GLU A 122 -3.26 -0.74 12.14
C GLU A 122 -2.15 -1.80 12.16
N GLU A 123 -2.32 -2.85 11.37
CA GLU A 123 -1.25 -3.83 11.12
C GLU A 123 -1.23 -4.29 9.66
N GLY A 124 -0.06 -4.73 9.22
CA GLY A 124 0.09 -5.29 7.89
C GLY A 124 1.54 -5.63 7.57
N PHE A 125 1.84 -5.68 6.28
CA PHE A 125 3.18 -5.99 5.78
C PHE A 125 3.61 -4.96 4.74
N TYR A 126 4.91 -4.74 4.66
CA TYR A 126 5.54 -3.98 3.59
C TYR A 126 6.46 -4.89 2.78
N TYR A 127 6.60 -4.59 1.50
CA TYR A 127 7.65 -5.11 0.66
C TYR A 127 8.39 -3.95 0.00
N ALA A 128 9.65 -3.73 0.38
CA ALA A 128 10.51 -2.71 -0.22
C ALA A 128 9.83 -1.32 -0.27
N GLY A 129 9.24 -0.92 0.85
CA GLY A 129 8.52 0.34 1.05
C GLY A 129 7.07 0.34 0.58
N MET A 130 6.60 -0.69 -0.13
CA MET A 130 5.24 -0.73 -0.68
C MET A 130 4.33 -1.59 0.21
N LYS A 131 3.07 -1.19 0.42
CA LYS A 131 2.10 -2.02 1.17
C LYS A 131 1.95 -3.39 0.52
N ASP A 132 1.96 -4.44 1.32
CA ASP A 132 1.92 -5.80 0.83
C ASP A 132 1.11 -6.71 1.77
N GLY A 133 0.63 -7.83 1.23
CA GLY A 133 -0.11 -8.81 2.01
C GLY A 133 -1.41 -8.24 2.58
N ARG A 134 -1.80 -8.71 3.76
CA ARG A 134 -3.04 -8.25 4.41
C ARG A 134 -2.77 -7.02 5.26
N TRP A 135 -3.67 -6.04 5.16
CA TRP A 135 -3.75 -4.86 6.00
C TRP A 135 -5.07 -4.84 6.75
N GLU A 136 -5.01 -4.59 8.04
CA GLU A 136 -6.16 -4.51 8.94
C GLU A 136 -6.08 -3.20 9.74
N LYS A 137 -7.22 -2.54 9.91
CA LYS A 137 -7.38 -1.36 10.77
C LYS A 137 -8.42 -1.61 11.83
N TYR A 138 -8.21 -1.05 13.00
CA TYR A 138 -9.09 -1.19 14.15
C TYR A 138 -9.47 0.17 14.70
N ASP A 139 -10.65 0.25 15.31
CA ASP A 139 -11.04 1.41 16.10
C ASP A 139 -10.49 1.32 17.53
N THR A 140 -10.85 2.30 18.37
CA THR A 140 -10.45 2.37 19.79
C THR A 140 -11.04 1.24 20.65
N HIS A 141 -12.02 0.49 20.15
CA HIS A 141 -12.63 -0.66 20.84
C HIS A 141 -12.10 -2.00 20.31
N PHE A 142 -10.99 -1.98 19.55
CA PHE A 142 -10.39 -3.14 18.90
C PHE A 142 -11.30 -3.83 17.86
N MET A 143 -12.32 -3.11 17.37
CA MET A 143 -13.19 -3.62 16.32
C MET A 143 -12.55 -3.40 14.95
N LEU A 144 -12.52 -4.45 14.13
CA LEU A 144 -11.99 -4.41 12.77
C LEU A 144 -12.87 -3.47 11.91
N THR A 145 -12.29 -2.36 11.45
CA THR A 145 -12.97 -1.34 10.64
C THR A 145 -12.69 -1.47 9.15
N ASP A 146 -11.49 -1.90 8.78
CA ASP A 146 -11.07 -2.06 7.40
C ASP A 146 -10.15 -3.27 7.27
N LYS A 147 -10.34 -4.05 6.19
CA LYS A 147 -9.53 -5.22 5.91
C LYS A 147 -9.32 -5.35 4.42
N MET A 148 -8.10 -5.08 3.99
CA MET A 148 -7.74 -5.11 2.58
C MET A 148 -6.51 -5.96 2.34
N ARG A 149 -6.42 -6.54 1.14
CA ARG A 149 -5.21 -7.20 0.68
C ARG A 149 -4.53 -6.30 -0.34
N TRP A 150 -3.22 -6.17 -0.21
CA TRP A 150 -2.34 -5.43 -1.08
C TRP A 150 -1.34 -6.37 -1.73
N LEU A 151 -0.91 -6.01 -2.93
CA LEU A 151 0.18 -6.65 -3.65
C LEU A 151 1.14 -5.55 -4.10
N ARG A 152 2.31 -5.47 -3.47
CA ARG A 152 3.38 -4.53 -3.87
C ARG A 152 2.90 -3.09 -4.12
N GLY A 153 2.05 -2.56 -3.24
CA GLY A 153 1.58 -1.17 -3.25
C GLY A 153 0.28 -0.92 -4.02
N VAL A 154 -0.30 -1.93 -4.67
CA VAL A 154 -1.64 -1.85 -5.28
C VAL A 154 -2.63 -2.75 -4.54
N PRO A 155 -3.93 -2.40 -4.45
CA PRO A 155 -4.93 -3.32 -3.92
C PRO A 155 -4.89 -4.63 -4.71
N ALA A 156 -4.89 -5.77 -4.03
CA ALA A 156 -4.65 -7.07 -4.66
C ALA A 156 -5.78 -7.49 -5.62
N GLU A 157 -6.97 -6.91 -5.49
CA GLU A 157 -8.10 -7.11 -6.41
C GLU A 157 -7.99 -6.25 -7.68
N SER A 158 -7.04 -5.31 -7.73
CA SER A 158 -6.85 -4.41 -8.87
C SER A 158 -6.60 -5.18 -10.15
N ARG A 159 -7.12 -4.66 -11.27
CA ARG A 159 -6.92 -5.25 -12.59
C ARG A 159 -5.71 -4.60 -13.24
N LEU A 160 -4.72 -5.42 -13.58
CA LEU A 160 -3.53 -5.04 -14.33
C LEU A 160 -3.75 -5.37 -15.79
N VAL A 161 -3.72 -4.37 -16.65
CA VAL A 161 -3.75 -4.54 -18.11
C VAL A 161 -2.34 -4.34 -18.61
N PHE A 162 -1.88 -5.18 -19.53
CA PHE A 162 -0.53 -5.15 -20.10
C PHE A 162 -0.58 -4.88 -21.60
N TYR A 163 0.49 -4.32 -22.13
CA TYR A 163 0.70 -4.17 -23.58
C TYR A 163 1.13 -5.48 -24.24
N ASP A 164 1.83 -6.33 -23.50
CA ASP A 164 2.38 -7.59 -23.99
C ASP A 164 1.67 -8.81 -23.36
N SER A 165 1.72 -9.93 -24.08
CA SER A 165 1.24 -11.22 -23.57
C SER A 165 2.16 -11.81 -22.49
N SER A 166 3.38 -11.28 -22.35
CA SER A 166 4.36 -11.72 -21.37
C SER A 166 4.21 -11.00 -20.01
N HIS A 167 3.31 -10.02 -19.90
CA HIS A 167 3.01 -9.25 -18.69
C HIS A 167 4.21 -8.46 -18.11
N HIS A 168 5.11 -7.97 -18.97
CA HIS A 168 6.24 -7.15 -18.53
C HIS A 168 5.95 -5.64 -18.66
N LYS A 169 5.14 -5.24 -19.64
CA LYS A 169 4.80 -3.84 -19.89
C LYS A 169 3.38 -3.53 -19.42
N ILE A 170 3.25 -2.92 -18.25
CA ILE A 170 1.95 -2.49 -17.72
C ILE A 170 1.40 -1.35 -18.59
N LYS A 171 0.14 -1.49 -18.99
CA LYS A 171 -0.66 -0.51 -19.69
C LYS A 171 -1.54 0.28 -18.71
N GLU A 172 -2.29 -0.42 -17.86
CA GLU A 172 -3.23 0.21 -16.92
C GLU A 172 -3.28 -0.55 -15.59
N ILE A 173 -3.52 0.20 -14.52
CA ILE A 173 -3.81 -0.28 -13.17
C ILE A 173 -5.18 0.27 -12.81
N ILE A 174 -6.19 -0.59 -12.84
CA ILE A 174 -7.57 -0.26 -12.47
C ILE A 174 -7.76 -0.67 -11.01
N PRO A 175 -7.96 0.29 -10.10
CA PRO A 175 -8.03 0.00 -8.68
C PRO A 175 -9.37 -0.66 -8.36
N VAL A 176 -9.34 -1.79 -7.66
CA VAL A 176 -10.54 -2.49 -7.21
C VAL A 176 -10.43 -2.71 -5.71
N GLU A 177 -11.45 -2.25 -5.00
CA GLU A 177 -11.60 -2.40 -3.56
C GLU A 177 -13.00 -2.98 -3.30
N TYR A 178 -13.06 -4.14 -2.62
CA TYR A 178 -14.31 -4.82 -2.28
C TYR A 178 -15.20 -5.08 -3.52
N GLY A 179 -14.59 -5.50 -4.62
CA GLY A 179 -15.27 -5.76 -5.89
C GLY A 179 -15.74 -4.51 -6.67
N LYS A 180 -15.48 -3.29 -6.19
CA LYS A 180 -15.85 -2.04 -6.86
C LYS A 180 -14.62 -1.29 -7.35
N VAL A 181 -14.72 -0.64 -8.51
CA VAL A 181 -13.62 0.18 -9.04
C VAL A 181 -13.49 1.44 -8.20
N LYS A 182 -12.54 1.47 -7.29
CA LYS A 182 -12.40 2.54 -6.29
C LYS A 182 -10.93 2.69 -5.93
N GLY A 183 -10.45 3.92 -5.89
CA GLY A 183 -9.06 4.25 -5.54
C GLY A 183 -8.30 4.94 -6.68
N SER A 184 -6.97 4.88 -6.64
CA SER A 184 -6.09 5.58 -7.60
C SER A 184 -5.91 4.78 -8.88
N TYR A 185 -6.30 5.36 -10.01
CA TYR A 185 -6.09 4.82 -11.35
C TYR A 185 -4.79 5.34 -11.96
N MET A 186 -4.12 4.49 -12.71
CA MET A 186 -2.92 4.84 -13.46
C MET A 186 -2.92 4.13 -14.81
N ALA A 187 -2.60 4.86 -15.87
CA ALA A 187 -2.28 4.33 -17.18
C ALA A 187 -0.86 4.74 -17.59
N PHE A 188 -0.21 3.94 -18.40
CA PHE A 188 1.17 4.12 -18.85
C PHE A 188 1.22 4.06 -20.37
N HIS A 189 2.15 4.82 -20.95
CA HIS A 189 2.56 4.70 -22.33
C HIS A 189 3.41 3.43 -22.50
N GLU A 190 3.61 2.97 -23.74
CA GLU A 190 4.38 1.75 -24.00
C GLU A 190 5.85 1.83 -23.56
N ASN A 191 6.38 3.05 -23.44
CA ASN A 191 7.71 3.33 -22.89
C ASN A 191 7.77 3.25 -21.35
N GLY A 192 6.66 2.94 -20.68
CA GLY A 192 6.55 2.83 -19.22
C GLY A 192 6.34 4.16 -18.49
N LEU A 193 6.30 5.29 -19.20
CA LEU A 193 6.00 6.59 -18.61
C LEU A 193 4.50 6.73 -18.34
N LEU A 194 4.16 7.36 -17.22
CA LEU A 194 2.76 7.59 -16.84
C LEU A 194 2.04 8.40 -17.92
N ALA A 195 0.90 7.90 -18.40
CA ALA A 195 0.05 8.47 -19.42
C ALA A 195 -1.18 9.18 -18.85
N GLU A 196 -1.79 8.59 -17.83
CA GLU A 196 -2.98 9.14 -17.18
C GLU A 196 -2.97 8.75 -15.71
N GLU A 197 -3.42 9.65 -14.84
CA GLU A 197 -3.67 9.36 -13.44
C GLU A 197 -4.96 10.03 -12.98
N GLY A 198 -5.63 9.39 -12.02
CA GLY A 198 -6.85 9.94 -11.44
C GLY A 198 -7.37 9.07 -10.32
N LYS A 199 -8.62 9.32 -9.91
CA LYS A 199 -9.29 8.51 -8.89
C LYS A 199 -10.65 8.07 -9.39
N TYR A 200 -11.02 6.85 -9.00
CA TYR A 200 -12.37 6.34 -9.13
C TYR A 200 -13.05 6.25 -7.76
N ASP A 201 -14.35 6.47 -7.76
CA ASP A 201 -15.25 6.08 -6.67
C ASP A 201 -16.41 5.24 -7.23
N ASN A 202 -16.38 3.94 -6.95
CA ASN A 202 -17.33 2.95 -7.45
C ASN A 202 -17.58 2.99 -8.97
N GLY A 203 -16.53 3.17 -9.77
CA GLY A 203 -16.59 3.21 -11.22
C GLY A 203 -16.75 4.60 -11.83
N VAL A 204 -17.01 5.62 -11.02
CA VAL A 204 -17.11 7.03 -11.49
C VAL A 204 -15.76 7.73 -11.35
N LYS A 205 -15.30 8.42 -12.39
CA LYS A 205 -14.11 9.27 -12.33
C LYS A 205 -14.39 10.44 -11.39
N ILE A 206 -13.57 10.63 -10.37
CA ILE A 206 -13.71 11.72 -9.39
C ILE A 206 -12.43 12.54 -9.28
N GLY A 207 -12.59 13.80 -8.85
CA GLY A 207 -11.50 14.72 -8.60
C GLY A 207 -10.69 15.06 -9.85
N ARG A 208 -9.39 15.36 -9.64
CA ARG A 208 -8.49 15.77 -10.73
C ARG A 208 -7.92 14.56 -11.46
N TRP A 209 -8.03 14.61 -12.77
CA TRP A 209 -7.43 13.66 -13.70
C TRP A 209 -6.36 14.37 -14.51
N THR A 210 -5.17 13.78 -14.54
CA THR A 210 -4.02 14.35 -15.25
C THR A 210 -3.59 13.41 -16.35
N GLU A 211 -3.53 13.91 -17.57
CA GLU A 211 -2.97 13.22 -18.72
C GLU A 211 -1.56 13.75 -19.01
N TYR A 212 -0.72 12.92 -19.61
CA TYR A 212 0.68 13.19 -19.87
C TYR A 212 1.06 12.81 -21.30
N TYR A 213 2.02 13.53 -21.87
CA TYR A 213 2.64 13.17 -23.14
C TYR A 213 3.57 11.95 -22.99
N PRO A 214 3.71 11.11 -24.05
CA PRO A 214 4.57 9.93 -24.03
C PRO A 214 6.04 10.28 -23.86
N ILE A 215 6.54 11.27 -24.59
CA ILE A 215 7.90 11.80 -24.51
C ILE A 215 7.80 13.29 -24.79
N ASN A 216 8.49 14.12 -24.00
CA ASN A 216 8.85 15.45 -24.45
C ASN A 216 10.28 15.42 -25.02
N PRO A 217 10.66 16.31 -25.95
CA PRO A 217 12.01 16.34 -26.54
C PRO A 217 13.16 16.46 -25.53
N SER A 218 12.87 16.88 -24.29
CA SER A 218 13.84 17.02 -23.19
C SER A 218 13.90 15.83 -22.23
N GLY A 219 13.19 14.72 -22.51
CA GLY A 219 13.17 13.52 -21.66
C GLY A 219 12.42 13.67 -20.33
N ARG A 220 11.63 14.74 -20.16
CA ARG A 220 10.86 15.01 -18.92
C ARG A 220 9.38 14.70 -19.14
N ARG A 221 8.74 14.13 -18.11
CA ARG A 221 7.29 13.92 -18.08
C ARG A 221 6.58 15.28 -18.03
N MET A 222 5.81 15.59 -19.08
CA MET A 222 5.02 16.83 -19.17
C MET A 222 3.52 16.51 -19.14
N ARG A 223 2.77 17.29 -18.35
CA ARG A 223 1.31 17.22 -18.34
C ARG A 223 0.78 17.68 -19.69
N ARG A 224 -0.20 16.98 -20.23
CA ARG A 224 -0.95 17.34 -21.44
C ARG A 224 -2.24 18.06 -21.07
N LYS A 225 -3.00 17.47 -20.15
CA LYS A 225 -4.34 17.93 -19.80
C LYS A 225 -4.61 17.70 -18.33
N LEU A 226 -5.26 18.65 -17.68
CA LEU A 226 -5.77 18.54 -16.33
C LEU A 226 -7.28 18.72 -16.38
N ILE A 227 -8.01 17.67 -16.04
CA ILE A 227 -9.48 17.62 -16.06
C ILE A 227 -9.99 17.59 -14.63
N GLN A 228 -11.02 18.37 -14.33
CA GLN A 228 -11.76 18.28 -13.09
C GLN A 228 -13.03 17.48 -13.34
N HIS A 229 -13.21 16.40 -12.59
CA HIS A 229 -14.46 15.66 -12.45
C HIS A 229 -15.14 16.01 -11.13
N ALA A 230 -16.33 15.45 -10.91
CA ALA A 230 -17.10 15.57 -9.67
C ALA A 230 -16.25 15.25 -8.43
N ALA A 231 -16.56 15.86 -7.29
CA ALA A 231 -15.82 15.64 -6.05
C ALA A 231 -15.95 14.18 -5.56
N ASP A 232 -17.14 13.62 -5.72
CA ASP A 232 -17.48 12.24 -5.42
C ASP A 232 -18.49 11.69 -6.43
N ARG A 233 -18.96 10.46 -6.22
CA ARG A 233 -19.90 9.80 -7.15
C ARG A 233 -21.34 10.36 -7.13
N TRP A 234 -21.70 11.15 -6.12
CA TRP A 234 -23.08 11.59 -5.88
C TRP A 234 -23.39 12.92 -6.53
N ASP A 235 -22.36 13.70 -6.85
CA ASP A 235 -22.45 14.95 -7.57
C ASP A 235 -22.65 14.69 -9.08
N SER A 236 -23.87 14.26 -9.43
CA SER A 236 -24.24 13.85 -10.80
C SER A 236 -24.51 15.02 -11.74
N GLU A 237 -24.76 16.21 -11.21
CA GLU A 237 -24.98 17.43 -11.98
C GLU A 237 -23.67 18.09 -12.40
N PHE A 238 -22.54 17.71 -11.79
CA PHE A 238 -21.24 18.25 -12.15
C PHE A 238 -20.79 17.79 -13.54
N GLU A 239 -20.72 18.74 -14.46
CA GLU A 239 -20.12 18.51 -15.76
C GLU A 239 -18.60 18.60 -15.69
N SER A 240 -17.94 17.54 -16.13
CA SER A 240 -16.48 17.49 -16.13
C SER A 240 -15.90 18.48 -17.12
N PHE A 241 -14.87 19.21 -16.70
CA PHE A 241 -14.28 20.24 -17.54
C PHE A 241 -12.76 20.22 -17.50
N VAL A 242 -12.16 20.72 -18.57
CA VAL A 242 -10.72 20.91 -18.64
C VAL A 242 -10.35 22.15 -17.83
N LEU A 243 -9.41 22.00 -16.90
CA LEU A 243 -8.86 23.09 -16.10
C LEU A 243 -7.71 23.76 -16.82
N THR A 244 -6.79 22.95 -17.38
CA THR A 244 -5.60 23.45 -18.05
C THR A 244 -5.12 22.45 -19.09
N GLU A 245 -4.63 22.94 -20.23
CA GLU A 245 -3.91 22.18 -21.24
C GLU A 245 -2.54 22.79 -21.48
N TRP A 246 -1.58 21.92 -21.79
CA TRP A 246 -0.22 22.32 -22.13
C TRP A 246 0.18 21.67 -23.46
N ASP A 247 1.04 22.34 -24.21
CA ASP A 247 1.74 21.75 -25.34
C ASP A 247 2.88 20.81 -24.89
N GLU A 248 3.52 20.13 -25.86
CA GLU A 248 4.64 19.23 -25.60
C GLU A 248 5.87 19.94 -24.98
N LYS A 249 6.00 21.26 -25.16
CA LYS A 249 7.07 22.07 -24.57
C LYS A 249 6.73 22.56 -23.16
N GLY A 250 5.50 22.30 -22.71
CA GLY A 250 4.98 22.68 -21.40
C GLY A 250 4.43 24.10 -21.32
N LYS A 251 4.21 24.76 -22.45
CA LYS A 251 3.50 26.04 -22.51
C LYS A 251 2.02 25.79 -22.33
N VAL A 252 1.37 26.55 -21.45
CA VAL A 252 -0.08 26.53 -21.28
C VAL A 252 -0.74 26.96 -22.59
N THR A 253 -1.58 26.11 -23.17
CA THR A 253 -2.36 26.39 -24.38
C THR A 253 -3.79 26.78 -24.05
N PHE A 254 -4.30 26.32 -22.91
CA PHE A 254 -5.62 26.64 -22.40
C PHE A 254 -5.60 26.65 -20.87
N GLU A 255 -6.26 27.63 -20.26
CA GLU A 255 -6.51 27.66 -18.82
C GLU A 255 -7.91 28.20 -18.58
N ARG A 256 -8.73 27.44 -17.83
CA ARG A 256 -10.07 27.89 -17.45
C ARG A 256 -9.94 29.03 -16.43
N ALA A 257 -10.62 30.14 -16.70
CA ALA A 257 -10.70 31.24 -15.73
C ALA A 257 -11.32 30.74 -14.41
N LYS A 258 -10.69 31.09 -13.29
CA LYS A 258 -11.29 30.82 -11.98
C LYS A 258 -12.56 31.66 -11.85
N GLU A 259 -13.71 31.01 -11.73
CA GLU A 259 -14.92 31.68 -11.26
C GLU A 259 -14.64 32.18 -9.84
N LYS A 260 -14.68 33.51 -9.65
CA LYS A 260 -14.69 34.08 -8.32
C LYS A 260 -16.04 33.72 -7.72
N VAL A 261 -16.07 32.76 -6.81
CA VAL A 261 -17.22 32.58 -5.92
C VAL A 261 -17.25 33.85 -5.06
N VAL A 262 -18.14 34.77 -5.39
CA VAL A 262 -18.54 35.85 -4.49
C VAL A 262 -19.42 35.16 -3.46
N GLU A 263 -18.88 34.89 -2.27
CA GLU A 263 -19.72 34.62 -1.10
C GLU A 263 -20.48 35.92 -0.85
N ASP A 264 -21.73 35.98 -1.30
CA ASP A 264 -22.68 36.98 -0.81
C ASP A 264 -22.91 36.64 0.66
N ASP A 265 -22.18 37.30 1.54
CA ASP A 265 -22.50 37.38 2.96
C ASP A 265 -23.89 38.03 3.09
N GLU A 266 -24.93 37.20 3.11
CA GLU A 266 -26.26 37.57 3.61
C GLU A 266 -26.11 37.95 5.09
N THR A 267 -25.77 39.21 5.32
CA THR A 267 -25.95 39.90 6.60
C THR A 267 -27.44 40.16 6.77
N ASN A 268 -28.15 39.14 7.25
CA ASN A 268 -29.50 39.29 7.78
C ASN A 268 -29.41 40.10 9.08
N ASN A 269 -30.04 41.27 9.08
CA ASN A 269 -30.33 42.10 10.25
C ASN A 269 -31.84 42.32 10.33
#